data_AF-S9SFH8-F1
#
_entry.id   AF-S9SFH8-F1
#
_cell.length_a   1.000
_cell.length_b   1.000
_cell.length_c   1.000
_cell.angle_alpha   90.00
_cell.angle_beta   90.00
_cell.angle_gamma   90.00
#
_symmetry.space_group_name_H-M   'P 1'
#
loop_
_entity.id
_entity.type
_entity.pdbx_description
1 polymer ?
#
loop_
_entity_poly.entity_id
_entity_poly.type
_entity_poly.pdbx_seq_one_letter_code
_entity_poly.pdbx_strand_id
1 'polypeptide(L)'
;MLTYQCHKRVKAAQIATISEVIHGETEDYRLVTTTEGEEINVKANILARWQGPVEGHYLVEYEDGYSALSPAHAFEAGYHLPGQEPARWNTTGTFDFGVAIEALKAGQRVVREGWKGKGMWLSLSCDGSRQVPAENFWSPHNAEFARKNGGMATVLPAITMKTAGGEILMGWLASQTDMLATDWQVVEATTSPTDYVI
;
A
#
# COMPACT_ATOMS: atom_id res chain seq x y z
N MET A 1 -0.25 22.13 -12.48
CA MET A 1 0.25 21.12 -11.52
C MET A 1 -0.52 19.83 -11.74
N LEU A 2 0.11 18.67 -11.53
CA LEU A 2 -0.57 17.38 -11.57
C LEU A 2 -1.09 16.99 -10.18
N THR A 3 -2.17 16.23 -10.13
CA THR A 3 -2.68 15.65 -8.88
C THR A 3 -1.88 14.39 -8.56
N TYR A 4 -1.41 14.26 -7.32
CA TYR A 4 -0.76 13.08 -6.77
C TYR A 4 -1.54 12.56 -5.56
N GLN A 5 -1.38 11.28 -5.26
CA GLN A 5 -2.08 10.58 -4.19
C GLN A 5 -1.13 9.73 -3.34
N CYS A 6 -1.33 9.82 -2.03
CA CYS A 6 -0.85 8.88 -1.02
C CYS A 6 -2.06 8.44 -0.16
N HIS A 7 -2.03 8.70 1.16
CA HIS A 7 -3.22 8.76 2.02
C HIS A 7 -4.01 10.09 1.88
N LYS A 8 -3.41 11.12 1.27
CA LYS A 8 -4.02 12.42 0.94
C LYS A 8 -3.82 12.72 -0.55
N ARG A 9 -4.70 13.55 -1.12
CA ARG A 9 -4.51 14.11 -2.45
C ARG A 9 -3.81 15.45 -2.35
N VAL A 10 -2.84 15.67 -3.22
CA VAL A 10 -2.09 16.93 -3.33
C VAL A 10 -1.95 17.30 -4.80
N LYS A 11 -1.80 18.58 -5.09
CA LYS A 11 -1.28 19.02 -6.39
C LYS A 11 0.23 19.20 -6.26
N ALA A 12 1.00 18.74 -7.22
CA ALA A 12 2.43 18.98 -7.22
C ALA A 12 2.97 19.22 -8.62
N ALA A 13 4.08 19.95 -8.69
CA ALA A 13 4.86 20.12 -9.90
C ALA A 13 6.35 20.08 -9.59
N GLN A 14 7.10 19.38 -10.45
CA GLN A 14 8.55 19.34 -10.35
C GLN A 14 9.14 20.64 -10.90
N ILE A 15 10.06 21.21 -10.16
CA ILE A 15 10.73 22.48 -10.44
C ILE A 15 11.80 22.21 -11.51
N ALA A 16 11.66 22.79 -12.70
CA ALA A 16 12.65 22.66 -13.77
C ALA A 16 13.70 23.78 -13.68
N THR A 17 13.26 25.02 -13.57
CA THR A 17 14.15 26.19 -13.46
C THR A 17 13.59 27.20 -12.47
N ILE A 18 14.49 28.03 -11.93
CA ILE A 18 14.17 29.05 -10.93
C ILE A 18 14.71 30.40 -11.40
N SER A 19 13.88 31.44 -11.37
CA SER A 19 14.32 32.80 -11.66
C SER A 19 15.26 33.36 -10.58
N GLU A 20 15.96 34.44 -10.92
CA GLU A 20 16.49 35.34 -9.90
C GLU A 20 15.35 35.92 -9.02
N VAL A 21 15.71 36.49 -7.87
CA VAL A 21 14.73 37.14 -7.00
C VAL A 21 14.15 38.35 -7.73
N ILE A 22 12.83 38.40 -7.82
CA ILE A 22 12.09 39.52 -8.39
C ILE A 22 11.56 40.37 -7.25
N HIS A 23 11.95 41.63 -7.24
CA HIS A 23 11.51 42.61 -6.25
C HIS A 23 10.14 43.16 -6.63
N GLY A 24 9.09 42.61 -6.02
CA GLY A 24 7.72 43.07 -6.23
C GLY A 24 7.39 44.32 -5.42
N GLU A 25 6.31 45.01 -5.79
CA GLU A 25 5.86 46.23 -5.07
C GLU A 25 5.46 45.96 -3.61
N THR A 26 4.96 44.74 -3.33
CA THR A 26 4.47 44.32 -2.00
C THR A 26 5.35 43.28 -1.32
N GLU A 27 5.94 42.36 -2.09
CA GLU A 27 6.81 41.30 -1.59
C GLU A 27 7.75 40.79 -2.68
N ASP A 28 8.93 40.33 -2.28
CA ASP A 28 9.88 39.64 -3.15
C ASP A 28 9.40 38.22 -3.45
N TYR A 29 9.61 37.75 -4.67
CA TYR A 29 9.24 36.40 -5.05
C TYR A 29 10.23 35.79 -6.04
N ARG A 30 10.09 34.49 -6.29
CA ARG A 30 10.77 33.79 -7.39
C ARG A 30 9.73 33.13 -8.28
N LEU A 31 9.96 33.18 -9.59
CA LEU A 31 9.22 32.39 -10.56
C LEU A 31 9.90 31.04 -10.70
N VAL A 32 9.08 29.99 -10.63
CA VAL A 32 9.50 28.62 -10.91
C VAL A 32 8.84 28.20 -12.21
N THR A 33 9.64 27.72 -13.16
CA THR A 33 9.11 26.99 -14.31
C THR A 33 9.11 25.51 -13.97
N THR A 34 7.98 24.85 -14.16
CA THR A 34 7.83 23.41 -13.91
C THR A 34 8.30 22.60 -15.11
N THR A 35 8.53 21.30 -14.92
CA THR A 35 8.86 20.38 -16.02
C THR A 35 7.77 20.28 -17.08
N GLU A 36 6.52 20.59 -16.73
CA GLU A 36 5.37 20.68 -17.65
C GLU A 36 5.24 22.06 -18.33
N GLY A 37 6.20 22.97 -18.09
CA GLY A 37 6.24 24.31 -18.69
C GLY A 37 5.33 25.35 -18.03
N GLU A 38 4.71 25.03 -16.89
CA GLU A 38 3.92 26.02 -16.13
C GLU A 38 4.83 26.94 -15.33
N GLU A 39 4.53 28.24 -15.32
CA GLU A 39 5.22 29.23 -14.50
C GLU A 39 4.42 29.53 -13.22
N ILE A 40 5.08 29.42 -12.07
CA ILE A 40 4.43 29.53 -10.76
C ILE A 40 5.17 30.54 -9.89
N ASN A 41 4.43 31.48 -9.32
CA ASN A 41 4.95 32.44 -8.35
C ASN A 41 5.08 31.78 -6.96
N VAL A 42 6.32 31.62 -6.49
CA VAL A 42 6.64 31.15 -5.15
C VAL A 42 6.75 32.35 -4.22
N LYS A 43 5.73 32.53 -3.39
CA LYS A 43 5.58 33.65 -2.44
C LYS A 43 6.69 33.68 -1.37
N ALA A 44 6.97 34.89 -0.86
CA ALA A 44 8.00 35.16 0.13
C ALA A 44 7.88 34.30 1.40
N ASN A 45 6.66 33.97 1.83
CA ASN A 45 6.42 33.15 3.01
C ASN A 45 6.90 31.70 2.87
N ILE A 46 6.97 31.16 1.65
CA ILE A 46 7.56 29.85 1.37
C ILE A 46 9.08 29.97 1.30
N LEU A 47 9.58 31.04 0.67
CA LEU A 47 11.02 31.35 0.58
C LEU A 47 11.66 31.55 1.96
N ALA A 48 10.94 32.11 2.91
CA ALA A 48 11.43 32.37 4.26
C ALA A 48 11.47 31.12 5.17
N ARG A 49 10.68 30.08 4.84
CA ARG A 49 10.57 28.86 5.66
C ARG A 49 11.59 27.78 5.29
N TRP A 50 12.15 27.85 4.09
CA TRP A 50 13.07 26.86 3.52
C TRP A 50 14.25 27.57 2.85
N GLN A 51 15.27 26.84 2.40
CA GLN A 51 16.39 27.42 1.63
C GLN A 51 15.99 27.88 0.20
N GLY A 52 14.71 28.21 -0.01
CA GLY A 52 14.11 28.49 -1.31
C GLY A 52 13.81 27.23 -2.14
N PRO A 53 13.18 27.39 -3.31
CA PRO A 53 12.97 26.31 -4.27
C PRO A 53 14.33 25.74 -4.75
N VAL A 54 14.33 24.46 -5.12
CA VAL A 54 15.50 23.75 -5.65
C VAL A 54 15.08 23.04 -6.93
N GLU A 55 15.88 23.15 -7.99
CA GLU A 55 15.63 22.45 -9.25
C GLU A 55 15.60 20.93 -9.02
N GLY A 56 14.68 20.25 -9.71
CA GLY A 56 14.39 18.82 -9.55
C GLY A 56 13.50 18.48 -8.36
N HIS A 57 13.30 19.37 -7.38
CA HIS A 57 12.39 19.15 -6.26
C HIS A 57 10.93 19.47 -6.63
N TYR A 58 9.99 19.27 -5.70
CA TYR A 58 8.57 19.52 -5.93
C TYR A 58 8.06 20.72 -5.16
N LEU A 59 7.24 21.54 -5.82
CA LEU A 59 6.29 22.43 -5.16
C LEU A 59 4.98 21.66 -4.99
N VAL A 60 4.48 21.59 -3.76
CA VAL A 60 3.31 20.80 -3.36
C VAL A 60 2.24 21.72 -2.76
N GLU A 61 1.01 21.62 -3.24
CA GLU A 61 -0.17 22.32 -2.75
C GLU A 61 -1.20 21.31 -2.22
N TYR A 62 -1.63 21.51 -0.98
CA TYR A 62 -2.60 20.68 -0.27
C TYR A 62 -4.03 21.25 -0.47
N GLU A 63 -5.04 20.42 -0.24
CA GLU A 63 -6.45 20.80 -0.42
C GLU A 63 -6.91 21.97 0.47
N ASP A 64 -6.23 22.20 1.60
CA ASP A 64 -6.47 23.32 2.51
C ASP A 64 -5.80 24.63 2.06
N GLY A 65 -5.14 24.64 0.89
CA GLY A 65 -4.39 25.76 0.35
C GLY A 65 -2.99 25.93 0.94
N TYR A 66 -2.56 25.03 1.82
CA TYR A 66 -1.18 25.02 2.29
C TYR A 66 -0.23 24.63 1.15
N SER A 67 0.92 25.31 1.05
CA SER A 67 1.94 25.03 0.04
C SER A 67 3.30 24.79 0.70
N ALA A 68 4.03 23.82 0.19
CA ALA A 68 5.34 23.41 0.70
C ALA A 68 6.29 23.00 -0.43
N LEU A 69 7.60 23.04 -0.12
CA LEU A 69 8.64 22.47 -0.97
C LEU A 69 8.99 21.08 -0.44
N SER A 70 9.11 20.11 -1.34
CA SER A 70 9.44 18.73 -0.99
C SER A 70 10.65 18.23 -1.81
N PRO A 71 11.66 17.62 -1.18
CA PRO A 71 12.72 16.92 -1.89
C PRO A 71 12.15 15.86 -2.83
N ALA A 72 12.75 15.70 -4.02
CA ALA A 72 12.30 14.77 -5.05
C ALA A 72 12.15 13.34 -4.51
N HIS A 73 13.23 12.81 -3.92
CA HIS A 73 13.25 11.45 -3.37
C HIS A 73 12.15 11.20 -2.32
N ALA A 74 11.84 12.19 -1.48
CA ALA A 74 10.84 12.06 -0.44
C ALA A 74 9.42 12.13 -1.03
N PHE A 75 9.21 13.00 -2.03
CA PHE A 75 7.93 13.12 -2.70
C PHE A 75 7.60 11.87 -3.51
N GLU A 76 8.50 11.45 -4.39
CA GLU A 76 8.33 10.33 -5.32
C GLU A 76 8.20 8.97 -4.58
N ALA A 77 8.82 8.82 -3.42
CA ALA A 77 8.69 7.62 -2.59
C ALA A 77 7.30 7.50 -1.93
N GLY A 78 6.59 8.62 -1.73
CA GLY A 78 5.34 8.66 -0.97
C GLY A 78 4.10 8.98 -1.80
N TYR A 79 4.25 9.59 -2.98
CA TYR A 79 3.17 10.13 -3.79
C TYR A 79 3.22 9.60 -5.23
N HIS A 80 2.07 9.21 -5.75
CA HIS A 80 1.94 8.67 -7.11
C HIS A 80 0.82 9.37 -7.89
N LEU A 81 0.90 9.36 -9.23
CA LEU A 81 -0.20 9.87 -10.04
C LEU A 81 -1.44 8.96 -9.88
N PRO A 82 -2.66 9.51 -9.80
CA PRO A 82 -3.89 8.73 -9.76
C PRO A 82 -3.96 7.74 -10.93
N GLY A 83 -4.15 6.46 -10.63
CA GLY A 83 -4.17 5.39 -11.64
C GLY A 83 -2.78 4.89 -12.08
N GLN A 84 -1.70 5.56 -11.66
CA GLN A 84 -0.33 5.02 -11.62
C GLN A 84 0.05 4.67 -10.18
N GLU A 85 -0.92 4.16 -9.41
CA GLU A 85 -0.58 3.42 -8.20
C GLU A 85 0.47 2.38 -8.63
N PRO A 86 1.61 2.25 -7.93
CA PRO A 86 2.54 1.18 -8.24
C PRO A 86 1.72 -0.11 -8.31
N ALA A 87 1.86 -0.90 -9.37
CA ALA A 87 1.31 -2.24 -9.40
C ALA A 87 1.95 -2.97 -8.21
N ARG A 88 1.32 -2.92 -7.04
CA ARG A 88 1.96 -3.25 -5.75
C ARG A 88 2.40 -4.71 -5.69
N TRP A 89 1.90 -5.51 -6.63
CA TRP A 89 2.07 -6.95 -6.75
C TRP A 89 2.59 -7.35 -8.13
N ASN A 90 3.36 -6.49 -8.81
CA ASN A 90 4.04 -6.88 -10.04
C ASN A 90 4.68 -8.26 -9.88
N THR A 91 4.25 -9.22 -10.71
CA THR A 91 4.55 -10.65 -10.60
C THR A 91 6.05 -10.95 -10.74
N THR A 92 6.84 -9.94 -11.09
CA THR A 92 8.30 -9.93 -11.20
C THR A 92 8.90 -8.99 -10.16
N GLY A 93 8.94 -9.43 -8.89
CA GLY A 93 9.65 -8.72 -7.82
C GLY A 93 9.35 -9.24 -6.42
N THR A 94 10.25 -9.00 -5.47
CA THR A 94 9.99 -9.16 -4.04
C THR A 94 9.53 -7.85 -3.41
N PHE A 95 8.70 -7.92 -2.37
CA PHE A 95 8.18 -6.77 -1.65
C PHE A 95 8.23 -6.98 -0.12
N ASP A 96 7.93 -5.93 0.65
CA ASP A 96 7.92 -5.97 2.11
C ASP A 96 6.65 -6.62 2.71
N PHE A 97 6.67 -6.85 4.01
CA PHE A 97 5.55 -7.44 4.73
C PHE A 97 4.25 -6.61 4.63
N GLY A 98 4.33 -5.28 4.60
CA GLY A 98 3.16 -4.43 4.50
C GLY A 98 2.43 -4.63 3.17
N VAL A 99 3.20 -4.66 2.07
CA VAL A 99 2.67 -4.97 0.74
C VAL A 99 2.10 -6.40 0.68
N ALA A 100 2.74 -7.36 1.36
CA ALA A 100 2.22 -8.73 1.46
C ALA A 100 0.85 -8.81 2.14
N ILE A 101 0.64 -8.02 3.21
CA ILE A 101 -0.68 -7.91 3.87
C ILE A 101 -1.73 -7.30 2.94
N GLU A 102 -1.38 -6.28 2.17
CA GLU A 102 -2.32 -5.69 1.19
C GLU A 102 -2.67 -6.68 0.07
N ALA A 103 -1.70 -7.47 -0.41
CA ALA A 103 -1.97 -8.55 -1.36
C ALA A 103 -2.92 -9.61 -0.80
N LEU A 104 -2.75 -10.01 0.47
CA LEU A 104 -3.65 -10.93 1.16
C LEU A 104 -5.08 -10.38 1.27
N LYS A 105 -5.24 -9.10 1.61
CA LYS A 105 -6.55 -8.43 1.65
C LYS A 105 -7.21 -8.38 0.27
N ALA A 106 -6.41 -8.27 -0.80
CA ALA A 106 -6.87 -8.34 -2.18
C ALA A 106 -7.17 -9.79 -2.66
N GLY A 107 -7.17 -10.78 -1.76
CA GLY A 107 -7.47 -12.17 -2.06
C GLY A 107 -6.33 -12.95 -2.73
N GLN A 108 -5.14 -12.33 -2.84
CA GLN A 108 -3.97 -13.01 -3.39
C GLN A 108 -3.37 -13.97 -2.36
N ARG A 109 -2.62 -14.96 -2.86
CA ARG A 109 -1.73 -15.77 -2.03
C ARG A 109 -0.33 -15.17 -2.05
N VAL A 110 0.35 -15.18 -0.92
CA VAL A 110 1.74 -14.70 -0.83
C VAL A 110 2.68 -15.76 -0.29
N VAL A 111 3.95 -15.65 -0.61
CA VAL A 111 5.02 -16.55 -0.17
C VAL A 111 6.29 -15.75 0.07
N ARG A 112 7.17 -16.25 0.94
CA ARG A 112 8.54 -15.73 1.04
C ARG A 112 9.50 -16.60 0.26
N GLU A 113 10.47 -15.99 -0.40
CA GLU A 113 11.58 -16.71 -1.04
C GLU A 113 12.39 -17.55 -0.03
N GLY A 114 12.62 -17.01 1.16
CA GLY A 114 13.40 -17.66 2.22
C GLY A 114 12.72 -18.82 2.96
N TRP A 115 11.46 -19.18 2.62
CA TRP A 115 10.80 -20.30 3.28
C TRP A 115 11.37 -21.65 2.85
N LYS A 116 11.93 -22.38 3.81
CA LYS A 116 12.44 -23.74 3.61
C LYS A 116 11.29 -24.75 3.48
N GLY A 117 10.64 -24.77 2.32
CA GLY A 117 9.64 -25.77 1.94
C GLY A 117 9.02 -25.43 0.59
N LYS A 118 9.04 -26.38 -0.36
CA LYS A 118 8.44 -26.17 -1.68
C LYS A 118 6.92 -26.09 -1.55
N GLY A 119 6.32 -25.01 -2.06
CA GLY A 119 4.86 -24.90 -2.21
C GLY A 119 4.09 -24.47 -0.96
N MET A 120 4.76 -23.79 -0.02
CA MET A 120 4.13 -23.05 1.07
C MET A 120 3.52 -21.73 0.57
N TRP A 121 2.45 -21.26 1.20
CA TRP A 121 1.85 -19.96 0.91
C TRP A 121 0.92 -19.50 2.04
N LEU A 122 0.69 -18.19 2.13
CA LEU A 122 -0.36 -17.59 2.95
C LEU A 122 -1.58 -17.22 2.10
N SER A 123 -2.75 -17.26 2.71
CA SER A 123 -3.98 -16.66 2.19
C SER A 123 -4.81 -16.07 3.32
N LEU A 124 -5.69 -15.12 3.00
CA LEU A 124 -6.69 -14.63 3.94
C LEU A 124 -7.95 -15.51 3.85
N SER A 125 -8.48 -15.96 4.98
CA SER A 125 -9.63 -16.89 5.00
C SER A 125 -10.92 -16.28 4.44
N CYS A 126 -11.12 -14.97 4.59
CA CYS A 126 -12.24 -14.20 4.08
C CYS A 126 -11.96 -12.70 4.20
N ASP A 127 -12.64 -11.89 3.38
CA ASP A 127 -12.76 -10.46 3.62
C ASP A 127 -13.82 -10.23 4.71
N GLY A 128 -13.47 -9.51 5.77
CA GLY A 128 -14.33 -9.32 6.94
C GLY A 128 -14.63 -10.62 7.69
N SER A 129 -15.87 -10.80 8.12
CA SER A 129 -16.30 -11.96 8.92
C SER A 129 -17.25 -12.86 8.13
N ARG A 130 -17.35 -14.13 8.54
CA ARG A 130 -18.23 -15.11 7.88
C ARG A 130 -19.16 -15.77 8.89
N GLN A 131 -20.42 -15.97 8.50
CA GLN A 131 -21.33 -16.84 9.23
C GLN A 131 -20.99 -18.30 8.93
N VAL A 132 -20.71 -19.08 9.98
CA VAL A 132 -20.33 -20.49 9.87
C VAL A 132 -21.37 -21.35 10.61
N PRO A 133 -21.96 -22.36 9.94
CA PRO A 133 -22.86 -23.32 10.59
C PRO A 133 -22.18 -24.14 11.68
N ALA A 134 -22.97 -24.55 12.68
CA ALA A 134 -22.51 -25.38 13.79
C ALA A 134 -21.78 -26.65 13.34
N GLU A 135 -22.26 -27.31 12.30
CA GLU A 135 -21.69 -28.53 11.71
C GLU A 135 -20.32 -28.34 11.05
N ASN A 136 -19.96 -27.09 10.71
CA ASN A 136 -18.70 -26.77 10.06
C ASN A 136 -17.59 -26.39 11.06
N PHE A 137 -17.90 -26.31 12.35
CA PHE A 137 -16.90 -26.10 13.39
C PHE A 137 -16.23 -27.41 13.80
N TRP A 138 -14.90 -27.49 13.68
CA TRP A 138 -14.13 -28.64 14.17
C TRP A 138 -14.09 -28.72 15.70
N SER A 139 -14.16 -27.58 16.39
CA SER A 139 -14.22 -27.52 17.86
C SER A 139 -15.65 -27.77 18.35
N PRO A 140 -15.90 -28.80 19.19
CA PRO A 140 -17.23 -29.06 19.75
C PRO A 140 -17.78 -27.88 20.56
N HIS A 141 -16.91 -27.10 21.23
CA HIS A 141 -17.32 -25.93 21.99
C HIS A 141 -17.80 -24.79 21.08
N ASN A 142 -17.13 -24.57 19.95
CA ASN A 142 -17.55 -23.55 18.99
C ASN A 142 -18.85 -23.97 18.28
N ALA A 143 -18.97 -25.25 17.93
CA ALA A 143 -20.20 -25.82 17.38
C ALA A 143 -21.38 -25.63 18.35
N GLU A 144 -21.18 -25.91 19.64
CA GLU A 144 -22.20 -25.74 20.67
C GLU A 144 -22.59 -24.28 20.88
N PHE A 145 -21.61 -23.37 20.83
CA PHE A 145 -21.89 -21.93 20.83
C PHE A 145 -22.78 -21.55 19.64
N ALA A 146 -22.44 -21.98 18.41
CA ALA A 146 -23.28 -21.74 17.24
C ALA A 146 -24.69 -22.31 17.39
N ARG A 147 -24.85 -23.56 17.87
CA ARG A 147 -26.18 -24.17 18.11
C ARG A 147 -27.03 -23.35 19.07
N LYS A 148 -26.44 -22.84 20.15
CA LYS A 148 -27.12 -21.97 21.13
C LYS A 148 -27.48 -20.60 20.56
N ASN A 149 -26.83 -20.17 19.47
CA ASN A 149 -27.00 -18.86 18.84
C ASN A 149 -27.69 -18.97 17.46
N GLY A 150 -28.69 -19.85 17.33
CA GLY A 150 -29.48 -19.97 16.10
C GLY A 150 -28.84 -20.83 15.02
N GLY A 151 -27.91 -21.72 15.39
CA GLY A 151 -27.27 -22.69 14.48
C GLY A 151 -26.03 -22.16 13.76
N MET A 152 -25.67 -20.89 13.94
CA MET A 152 -24.56 -20.22 13.25
C MET A 152 -23.71 -19.44 14.24
N ALA A 153 -22.44 -19.19 13.89
CA ALA A 153 -21.61 -18.21 14.58
C ALA A 153 -20.77 -17.38 13.60
N THR A 154 -20.54 -16.12 13.95
CA THR A 154 -19.65 -15.21 13.23
C THR A 154 -18.19 -15.59 13.50
N VAL A 155 -17.44 -15.89 12.44
CA VAL A 155 -15.99 -16.16 12.49
C VAL A 155 -15.23 -14.98 11.89
N LEU A 156 -14.23 -14.50 12.62
CA LEU A 156 -13.34 -13.42 12.19
C LEU A 156 -12.31 -13.94 11.17
N PRO A 157 -11.77 -13.07 10.30
CA PRO A 157 -10.81 -13.50 9.30
C PRO A 157 -9.48 -13.88 9.97
N ALA A 158 -8.81 -14.87 9.40
CA ALA A 158 -7.48 -15.29 9.82
C ALA A 158 -6.58 -15.42 8.58
N ILE A 159 -5.32 -15.02 8.74
CA ILE A 159 -4.29 -15.44 7.79
C ILE A 159 -4.10 -16.93 8.00
N THR A 160 -4.16 -17.71 6.93
CA THR A 160 -3.93 -19.14 6.93
C THR A 160 -2.64 -19.43 6.17
N MET A 161 -2.06 -20.59 6.44
CA MET A 161 -0.84 -21.03 5.78
C MET A 161 -1.00 -22.45 5.28
N LYS A 162 -0.63 -22.69 4.02
CA LYS A 162 -0.27 -24.04 3.58
C LYS A 162 1.17 -24.31 4.00
N THR A 163 1.36 -25.30 4.85
CA THR A 163 2.67 -25.72 5.37
C THR A 163 3.47 -26.46 4.29
N ALA A 164 4.75 -26.75 4.57
CA ALA A 164 5.58 -27.59 3.70
C ALA A 164 5.05 -29.04 3.59
N GLY A 165 4.37 -29.54 4.63
CA GLY A 165 3.74 -30.86 4.64
C GLY A 165 2.42 -30.92 3.87
N GLY A 166 1.88 -29.78 3.45
CA GLY A 166 0.61 -29.70 2.72
C GLY A 166 -0.62 -29.51 3.61
N GLU A 167 -0.45 -29.39 4.92
CA GLU A 167 -1.54 -29.06 5.85
C GLU A 167 -1.92 -27.57 5.76
N ILE A 168 -3.18 -27.26 6.11
CA ILE A 168 -3.64 -25.88 6.28
C ILE A 168 -3.64 -25.50 7.76
N LEU A 169 -2.72 -24.62 8.13
CA LEU A 169 -2.68 -23.97 9.42
C LEU A 169 -3.65 -22.78 9.40
N MET A 170 -4.73 -22.86 10.18
CA MET A 170 -5.63 -21.74 10.40
C MET A 170 -5.10 -20.85 11.52
N GLY A 171 -4.91 -19.55 11.26
CA GLY A 171 -4.34 -18.61 12.23
C GLY A 171 -2.81 -18.65 12.26
N TRP A 172 -2.19 -18.39 11.09
CA TRP A 172 -0.75 -18.19 11.00
C TRP A 172 -0.31 -16.97 11.82
N LEU A 173 0.74 -17.17 12.61
CA LEU A 173 1.34 -16.13 13.44
C LEU A 173 2.64 -15.65 12.78
N ALA A 174 2.69 -14.38 12.40
CA ALA A 174 3.89 -13.78 11.84
C ALA A 174 5.00 -13.71 12.89
N SER A 175 6.17 -14.25 12.56
CA SER A 175 7.36 -14.05 13.40
C SER A 175 8.00 -12.69 13.14
N GLN A 176 8.91 -12.25 14.00
CA GLN A 176 9.68 -11.02 13.76
C GLN A 176 10.47 -11.08 12.43
N THR A 177 10.97 -12.26 12.07
CA THR A 177 11.71 -12.43 10.81
C THR A 177 10.80 -12.43 9.60
N ASP A 178 9.50 -12.70 9.74
CA ASP A 178 8.51 -12.55 8.66
C ASP A 178 8.12 -11.09 8.48
N MET A 179 7.86 -10.40 9.59
CA MET A 179 7.46 -8.98 9.58
C MET A 179 8.56 -8.05 9.04
N LEU A 180 9.83 -8.38 9.29
CA LEU A 180 10.99 -7.59 8.84
C LEU A 180 11.51 -8.00 7.45
N ALA A 181 10.85 -8.95 6.79
CA ALA A 181 11.31 -9.47 5.51
C ALA A 181 10.89 -8.60 4.32
N THR A 182 11.74 -8.61 3.29
CA THR A 182 11.55 -7.92 2.01
C THR A 182 11.57 -8.87 0.82
N ASP A 183 11.43 -10.17 1.08
CA ASP A 183 11.48 -11.27 0.12
C ASP A 183 10.09 -11.87 -0.18
N TRP A 184 9.02 -11.10 0.06
CA TRP A 184 7.65 -11.54 -0.18
C TRP A 184 7.28 -11.45 -1.65
N GLN A 185 6.48 -12.41 -2.13
CA GLN A 185 6.03 -12.49 -3.52
C GLN A 185 4.58 -12.96 -3.58
N VAL A 186 3.85 -12.60 -4.64
CA VAL A 186 2.53 -13.19 -4.93
C VAL A 186 2.72 -14.55 -5.59
N VAL A 187 1.97 -15.56 -5.15
CA VAL A 187 1.95 -16.87 -5.79
C VAL A 187 1.08 -16.79 -7.03
N GLU A 188 1.69 -16.93 -8.21
CA GLU A 188 0.96 -16.99 -9.47
C GLU A 188 -0.19 -18.01 -9.41
N ALA A 189 -1.34 -17.64 -9.96
CA ALA A 189 -2.43 -18.57 -10.16
C ALA A 189 -1.99 -19.58 -11.23
N THR A 190 -1.48 -20.72 -10.78
CA THR A 190 -1.40 -21.90 -11.64
C THR A 190 -2.84 -22.23 -12.05
N THR A 191 -3.07 -22.31 -13.35
CA THR A 191 -4.37 -22.40 -14.01
C THR A 191 -5.33 -23.44 -13.37
N SER A 192 -6.54 -22.96 -13.07
CA SER A 192 -7.84 -23.61 -12.75
C SER A 192 -7.94 -24.78 -11.75
N PRO A 193 -8.70 -24.61 -10.65
CA PRO A 193 -9.35 -25.69 -9.92
C PRO A 193 -10.75 -25.97 -10.48
N THR A 194 -10.84 -26.54 -11.70
CA THR A 194 -12.12 -27.10 -12.21
C THR A 194 -12.30 -28.59 -11.92
N ASP A 195 -11.35 -29.23 -11.23
CA ASP A 195 -11.35 -30.70 -11.05
C ASP A 195 -11.78 -31.20 -9.65
N TYR A 196 -12.50 -30.39 -8.87
CA TYR A 196 -13.15 -30.89 -7.66
C TYR A 196 -14.66 -30.65 -7.71
N VAL A 197 -15.34 -31.54 -8.45
CA VAL A 197 -16.72 -31.91 -8.15
C VAL A 197 -16.68 -32.85 -6.95
N ILE A 198 -17.29 -32.43 -5.85
CA ILE A 198 -17.89 -33.35 -4.87
C ILE A 198 -19.36 -32.97 -4.74
#